data_AF-A0A2E6A8B1-F1
#
_entry.id   AF-A0A2E6A8B1-F1
#
_cell.length_a   1.000
_cell.length_b   1.000
_cell.length_c   1.000
_cell.angle_alpha   90.00
_cell.angle_beta   90.00
_cell.angle_gamma   90.00
#
_symmetry.space_group_name_H-M   'P 1'
#
loop_
_entity.id
_entity.type
_entity.pdbx_description
1 polymer ?
#
loop_
_entity_poly.entity_id
_entity_poly.type
_entity_poly.pdbx_seq_one_letter_code
_entity_poly.pdbx_strand_id
1 'polypeptide(L)'
;MRLAVAHLEDGDKREANRRFDQALNIAGQISGHADRLIAVTRLAPRYYDARNTTLAHKILSDAQRHAVEGLDVGTRAKVFAEIALAQAYVGYFDGVDLSVSNTEHLKTQDQVYAKLAEQLIERRRPYMAGAMLGRVNDAGASATLRFRLLTLLIRQGDTAGAGQQLATGEAMANGLADPAQRAVVLSQFARLYTRLGNNGARDRLFAEAERILLGLDGKKGDISRGGVAIDLARAQLITRGRNLVGAISNPLVRDPLDTEVLAVKRVIENYVNY
;
A
#
# COMPACT_ATOMS: atom_id res chain seq x y z
N MET A 1 -5.36 -8.21 23.56
CA MET A 1 -5.95 -8.28 22.20
C MET A 1 -5.51 -9.51 21.40
N ARG A 2 -4.20 -9.74 21.13
CA ARG A 2 -3.76 -10.97 20.42
C ARG A 2 -4.25 -12.26 21.09
N LEU A 3 -4.20 -12.30 22.42
CA LEU A 3 -4.71 -13.41 23.21
C LEU A 3 -6.25 -13.61 23.09
N ALA A 4 -7.01 -12.52 22.95
CA ALA A 4 -8.48 -12.60 22.80
C ALA A 4 -8.88 -13.19 21.43
N VAL A 5 -8.14 -12.83 20.38
CA VAL A 5 -8.33 -13.40 19.04
C VAL A 5 -7.92 -14.88 19.01
N ALA A 6 -6.80 -15.23 19.65
CA ALA A 6 -6.37 -16.63 19.76
C ALA A 6 -7.42 -17.50 20.48
N HIS A 7 -7.99 -17.03 21.60
CA HIS A 7 -9.08 -17.77 22.27
C HIS A 7 -10.32 -17.97 21.38
N LEU A 8 -10.63 -17.05 20.46
CA LEU A 8 -11.70 -17.27 19.46
C LEU A 8 -11.33 -18.30 18.41
N GLU A 9 -10.09 -18.26 17.93
CA GLU A 9 -9.56 -19.25 16.99
C GLU A 9 -9.60 -20.66 17.61
N ASP A 10 -9.36 -20.76 18.91
CA ASP A 10 -9.44 -22.00 19.70
C ASP A 10 -10.88 -22.36 20.12
N GLY A 11 -11.88 -21.55 19.75
CA GLY A 11 -13.30 -21.79 20.06
C GLY A 11 -13.77 -21.37 21.46
N ASP A 12 -12.88 -20.87 22.33
CA ASP A 12 -13.20 -20.32 23.65
C ASP A 12 -13.74 -18.88 23.55
N LYS A 13 -14.98 -18.78 23.04
CA LYS A 13 -15.70 -17.52 22.90
C LYS A 13 -15.89 -16.78 24.23
N ARG A 14 -15.96 -17.49 25.36
CA ARG A 14 -16.21 -16.88 26.67
C ARG A 14 -14.98 -16.14 27.19
N GLU A 15 -13.81 -16.78 27.16
CA GLU A 15 -12.57 -16.11 27.55
C GLU A 15 -12.23 -14.97 26.59
N ALA A 16 -12.42 -15.18 25.28
CA ALA A 16 -12.22 -14.13 24.31
C ALA A 16 -13.09 -12.89 24.58
N ASN A 17 -14.39 -13.07 24.78
CA ASN A 17 -15.30 -11.96 25.08
C ASN A 17 -14.90 -11.24 26.37
N ARG A 18 -14.52 -11.97 27.44
CA ARG A 18 -14.01 -11.35 28.67
C ARG A 18 -12.78 -10.47 28.41
N ARG A 19 -11.84 -10.94 27.60
CA ARG A 19 -10.62 -10.18 27.25
C ARG A 19 -10.93 -8.97 26.38
N PHE A 20 -11.91 -9.08 25.50
CA PHE A 20 -12.42 -7.98 24.68
C PHE A 20 -13.06 -6.89 25.55
N ASP A 21 -13.95 -7.27 26.46
CA ASP A 21 -14.62 -6.34 27.38
C ASP A 21 -13.61 -5.65 28.31
N GLN A 22 -12.61 -6.39 28.82
CA GLN A 22 -11.51 -5.81 29.58
C GLN A 22 -10.74 -4.76 28.77
N ALA A 23 -10.42 -5.06 27.50
CA ALA A 23 -9.70 -4.12 26.64
C ALA A 23 -10.53 -2.85 26.36
N LEU A 24 -11.84 -3.00 26.14
CA LEU A 24 -12.74 -1.87 25.95
C LEU A 24 -12.85 -1.01 27.21
N ASN A 25 -12.97 -1.63 28.38
CA ASN A 25 -13.00 -0.93 29.66
C ASN A 25 -11.71 -0.15 29.92
N ILE A 26 -10.55 -0.77 29.71
CA ILE A 26 -9.25 -0.10 29.87
C ILE A 26 -9.12 1.07 28.89
N ALA A 27 -9.49 0.87 27.61
CA ALA A 27 -9.47 1.95 26.63
C ALA A 27 -10.40 3.11 27.02
N GLY A 28 -11.59 2.81 27.56
CA GLY A 28 -12.54 3.80 28.06
C GLY A 28 -12.07 4.61 29.27
N GLN A 29 -11.09 4.10 30.02
CA GLN A 29 -10.50 4.77 31.19
C GLN A 29 -9.37 5.75 30.84
N ILE A 30 -8.93 5.80 29.58
CA ILE A 30 -7.86 6.71 29.15
C ILE A 30 -8.28 8.17 29.38
N SER A 31 -7.39 8.93 30.02
CA SER A 31 -7.53 10.38 30.21
C SER A 31 -7.35 11.11 28.88
N GLY A 32 -8.13 12.16 28.67
CA GLY A 32 -8.19 12.87 27.39
C GLY A 32 -9.19 12.25 26.43
N HIS A 33 -10.12 13.07 25.93
CA HIS A 33 -11.23 12.58 25.11
C HIS A 33 -10.74 11.99 23.77
N ALA A 34 -9.78 12.65 23.11
CA ALA A 34 -9.25 12.21 21.83
C ALA A 34 -8.47 10.89 21.92
N ASP A 35 -7.59 10.75 22.90
CA ASP A 35 -6.78 9.54 23.08
C ASP A 35 -7.66 8.33 23.42
N ARG A 36 -8.69 8.55 24.25
CA ARG A 36 -9.71 7.54 24.54
C ARG A 36 -10.43 7.08 23.28
N LEU A 37 -10.89 8.01 22.44
CA LEU A 37 -11.57 7.67 21.19
C LEU A 37 -10.65 6.87 20.27
N ILE A 38 -9.40 7.31 20.06
CA ILE A 38 -8.42 6.58 19.25
C ILE A 38 -8.21 5.16 19.78
N ALA A 39 -8.05 5.01 21.10
CA ALA A 39 -7.83 3.70 21.70
C ALA A 39 -9.03 2.76 21.49
N VAL A 40 -10.25 3.25 21.71
CA VAL A 40 -11.50 2.50 21.49
C VAL A 40 -11.67 2.14 20.00
N THR A 41 -11.46 3.09 19.09
CA THR A 41 -11.52 2.87 17.63
C THR A 41 -10.57 1.76 17.17
N ARG A 42 -9.35 1.70 17.73
CA ARG A 42 -8.35 0.67 17.39
C ARG A 42 -8.76 -0.74 17.82
N LEU A 43 -9.78 -0.89 18.67
CA LEU A 43 -10.33 -2.20 19.04
C LEU A 43 -11.29 -2.75 17.99
N ALA A 44 -11.99 -1.90 17.23
CA ALA A 44 -13.00 -2.35 16.25
C ALA A 44 -12.45 -3.33 15.20
N PRO A 45 -11.27 -3.13 14.59
CA PRO A 45 -10.64 -4.13 13.71
C PRO A 45 -10.47 -5.50 14.37
N ARG A 46 -10.23 -5.56 15.68
CA ARG A 46 -10.03 -6.81 16.42
C ARG A 46 -11.35 -7.55 16.65
N TYR A 47 -12.41 -6.82 16.97
CA TYR A 47 -13.76 -7.38 17.00
C TYR A 47 -14.20 -7.88 15.62
N TYR A 48 -13.82 -7.18 14.55
CA TYR A 48 -14.09 -7.63 13.19
C TYR A 48 -13.33 -8.90 12.81
N ASP A 49 -12.02 -8.97 13.10
CA ASP A 49 -11.21 -10.19 12.90
C ASP A 49 -11.82 -11.37 13.68
N ALA A 50 -12.40 -11.09 14.85
CA ALA A 50 -13.15 -12.00 15.72
C ALA A 50 -14.58 -12.36 15.23
N ARG A 51 -14.98 -11.90 14.04
CA ARG A 51 -16.33 -12.05 13.46
C ARG A 51 -17.46 -11.39 14.26
N ASN A 52 -17.16 -10.52 15.22
CA ASN A 52 -18.14 -9.67 15.90
C ASN A 52 -18.30 -8.34 15.14
N THR A 53 -18.88 -8.44 13.94
CA THR A 53 -19.06 -7.30 13.04
C THR A 53 -20.03 -6.26 13.62
N THR A 54 -21.09 -6.70 14.28
CA THR A 54 -22.07 -5.81 14.92
C THR A 54 -21.41 -4.86 15.93
N LEU A 55 -20.58 -5.39 16.83
CA LEU A 55 -19.91 -4.56 17.82
C LEU A 55 -18.80 -3.71 17.21
N ALA A 56 -18.07 -4.24 16.23
CA ALA A 56 -17.07 -3.46 15.48
C ALA A 56 -17.71 -2.23 14.82
N HIS A 57 -18.85 -2.39 14.14
CA HIS A 57 -19.57 -1.27 13.54
C HIS A 57 -20.13 -0.30 14.59
N LYS A 58 -20.72 -0.81 15.67
CA LYS A 58 -21.22 0.04 16.76
C LYS A 58 -20.12 0.93 17.35
N ILE A 59 -18.95 0.36 17.65
CA ILE A 59 -17.79 1.11 18.17
C ILE A 59 -17.40 2.24 17.21
N LEU A 60 -17.39 1.97 15.91
CA LEU A 60 -17.00 2.97 14.91
C LEU A 60 -18.05 4.07 14.75
N SER A 61 -19.33 3.73 14.71
CA SER A 61 -20.42 4.72 14.66
C SER A 61 -20.46 5.59 15.91
N ASP A 62 -20.28 5.00 17.10
CA ASP A 62 -20.18 5.74 18.35
C ASP A 62 -18.94 6.65 18.36
N ALA A 63 -17.78 6.15 17.93
CA ALA A 63 -16.57 6.95 17.85
C ALA A 63 -16.71 8.16 16.93
N GLN A 64 -17.36 8.01 15.77
CA GLN A 64 -17.65 9.15 14.88
C GLN A 64 -18.52 10.20 15.57
N ARG A 65 -19.63 9.77 16.19
CA ARG A 65 -20.55 10.66 16.90
C ARG A 65 -19.83 11.43 18.01
N HIS A 66 -19.09 10.73 18.87
CA HIS A 66 -18.33 11.35 19.96
C HIS A 66 -17.22 12.29 19.47
N ALA A 67 -16.57 11.98 18.34
CA ALA A 67 -15.57 12.87 17.74
C ALA A 67 -16.18 14.18 17.22
N VAL A 68 -17.40 14.13 16.66
CA VAL A 68 -18.14 15.35 16.25
C VAL A 68 -18.58 16.17 17.47
N GLU A 69 -19.13 15.50 18.49
CA GLU A 69 -19.79 16.16 19.62
C GLU A 69 -18.80 16.74 20.64
N GLY A 70 -17.63 16.12 20.84
CA GLY A 70 -16.78 16.45 22.00
C GLY A 70 -15.31 16.72 21.71
N LEU A 71 -14.91 16.90 20.45
CA LEU A 71 -13.56 17.33 20.09
C LEU A 71 -13.57 18.69 19.38
N ASP A 72 -12.57 19.50 19.69
CA ASP A 72 -12.26 20.71 18.93
C ASP A 72 -11.80 20.36 17.51
N VAL A 73 -11.90 21.34 16.61
CA VAL A 73 -11.64 21.18 15.18
C VAL A 73 -10.22 20.68 14.88
N GLY A 74 -9.22 21.13 15.64
CA GLY A 74 -7.82 20.74 15.41
C GLY A 74 -7.55 19.28 15.78
N THR A 75 -8.08 18.84 16.93
CA THR A 75 -7.91 17.47 17.42
C THR A 75 -8.74 16.46 16.62
N ARG A 76 -9.91 16.89 16.16
CA ARG A 76 -10.90 16.10 15.42
C ARG A 76 -10.32 15.43 14.18
N ALA A 77 -9.51 16.14 13.40
CA ALA A 77 -8.99 15.61 12.14
C ALA A 77 -8.10 14.35 12.33
N LYS A 78 -7.28 14.32 13.39
CA LYS A 78 -6.43 13.16 13.70
C LYS A 78 -7.28 11.96 14.13
N VAL A 79 -8.31 12.20 14.93
CA VAL A 79 -9.23 11.15 15.38
C VAL A 79 -10.01 10.58 14.19
N PHE A 80 -10.49 11.42 13.28
CA PHE A 80 -11.17 10.94 12.07
C PHE A 80 -10.27 10.17 11.11
N ALA A 81 -8.98 10.48 11.01
CA ALA A 81 -8.05 9.66 10.24
C ALA A 81 -7.93 8.23 10.81
N GLU A 82 -7.90 8.09 12.14
CA GLU A 82 -7.88 6.78 12.81
C GLU A 82 -9.21 6.03 12.66
N ILE A 83 -10.33 6.75 12.75
CA ILE A 83 -11.67 6.18 12.52
C ILE A 83 -11.81 5.71 11.08
N ALA A 84 -11.44 6.53 10.09
CA ALA A 84 -11.47 6.18 8.67
C ALA A 84 -10.65 4.92 8.38
N LEU A 85 -9.46 4.79 8.98
CA LEU A 85 -8.64 3.58 8.83
C LEU A 85 -9.34 2.34 9.40
N ALA A 86 -9.93 2.46 10.58
CA ALA A 86 -10.62 1.34 11.21
C ALA A 86 -11.89 0.95 10.42
N GLN A 87 -12.63 1.93 9.90
CA GLN A 87 -13.78 1.71 9.01
C GLN A 87 -13.38 1.04 7.71
N ALA A 88 -12.32 1.53 7.05
CA ALA A 88 -11.81 0.94 5.82
C ALA A 88 -11.35 -0.51 6.05
N TYR A 89 -10.72 -0.79 7.19
CA TYR A 89 -10.29 -2.14 7.55
C TYR A 89 -11.46 -3.12 7.65
N VAL A 90 -12.59 -2.68 8.20
CA VAL A 90 -13.80 -3.52 8.38
C VAL A 90 -14.74 -3.47 7.18
N GLY A 91 -14.39 -2.74 6.11
CA GLY A 91 -15.19 -2.60 4.90
C GLY A 91 -16.39 -1.65 5.03
N TYR A 92 -16.42 -0.78 6.04
CA TYR A 92 -17.49 0.21 6.21
C TYR A 92 -17.22 1.48 5.40
N PHE A 93 -17.27 1.37 4.07
CA PHE A 93 -16.81 2.42 3.16
C PHE A 93 -17.62 3.72 3.21
N ASP A 94 -18.94 3.65 3.40
CA ASP A 94 -19.77 4.86 3.56
C ASP A 94 -19.32 5.69 4.77
N GLY A 95 -18.93 5.01 5.85
CA GLY A 95 -18.37 5.64 7.04
C GLY A 95 -16.99 6.25 6.78
N VAL A 96 -16.17 5.62 5.94
CA VAL A 96 -14.84 6.13 5.57
C VAL A 96 -14.97 7.49 4.91
N ASP A 97 -15.84 7.63 3.91
CA ASP A 97 -15.95 8.85 3.12
C ASP A 97 -16.41 10.03 4.01
N LEU A 98 -17.34 9.77 4.93
CA LEU A 98 -17.73 10.75 5.97
C LEU A 98 -16.59 11.10 6.92
N SER A 99 -15.79 10.13 7.35
CA SER A 99 -14.65 10.41 8.23
C SER A 99 -13.55 11.20 7.51
N VAL A 100 -13.26 10.87 6.25
CA VAL A 100 -12.25 11.58 5.45
C VAL A 100 -12.64 13.03 5.21
N SER A 101 -13.92 13.34 4.97
CA SER A 101 -14.37 14.74 4.86
C SER A 101 -14.15 15.55 6.14
N ASN A 102 -14.06 14.91 7.30
CA ASN A 102 -13.75 15.58 8.56
C ASN A 102 -12.23 15.70 8.86
N THR A 103 -11.36 15.40 7.88
CA THR A 103 -9.89 15.50 8.01
C THR A 103 -9.27 16.74 7.35
N GLU A 104 -10.09 17.66 6.83
CA GLU A 104 -9.69 18.77 5.93
C GLU A 104 -8.48 19.60 6.41
N HIS A 105 -8.26 19.73 7.71
CA HIS A 105 -7.14 20.50 8.27
C HIS A 105 -5.78 19.78 8.24
N LEU A 106 -5.74 18.47 8.02
CA LEU A 106 -4.49 17.70 8.04
C LEU A 106 -3.89 17.56 6.65
N LYS A 107 -4.72 17.24 5.66
CA LYS A 107 -4.32 16.82 4.31
C LYS A 107 -5.50 16.96 3.35
N THR A 108 -5.21 16.94 2.05
CA THR A 108 -6.28 16.73 1.06
C THR A 108 -6.91 15.35 1.23
N GLN A 109 -8.19 15.20 0.91
CA GLN A 109 -8.88 13.90 0.99
C GLN A 109 -8.14 12.82 0.20
N ASP A 110 -7.61 13.19 -0.96
CA ASP A 110 -6.79 12.33 -1.82
C ASP A 110 -5.58 11.74 -1.07
N GLN A 111 -4.82 12.57 -0.36
CA GLN A 111 -3.68 12.13 0.44
C GLN A 111 -4.10 11.23 1.62
N VAL A 112 -5.30 11.44 2.17
CA VAL A 112 -5.85 10.58 3.23
C VAL A 112 -6.18 9.21 2.66
N TYR A 113 -6.90 9.12 1.54
CA TYR A 113 -7.19 7.83 0.89
C TYR A 113 -5.92 7.08 0.48
N ALA A 114 -4.91 7.78 -0.05
CA ALA A 114 -3.62 7.18 -0.36
C ALA A 114 -2.95 6.58 0.89
N LYS A 115 -3.02 7.28 2.03
CA LYS A 115 -2.48 6.77 3.29
C LYS A 115 -3.26 5.58 3.84
N LEU A 116 -4.60 5.61 3.73
CA LEU A 116 -5.44 4.49 4.11
C LEU A 116 -5.12 3.24 3.27
N ALA A 117 -5.01 3.40 1.95
CA ALA A 117 -4.61 2.33 1.04
C ALA A 117 -3.24 1.75 1.41
N GLU A 118 -2.24 2.60 1.66
CA GLU A 118 -0.91 2.18 2.10
C GLU A 118 -0.96 1.33 3.38
N GLN A 119 -1.65 1.82 4.41
CA GLN A 119 -1.76 1.10 5.68
C GLN A 119 -2.51 -0.23 5.55
N LEU A 120 -3.50 -0.31 4.66
CA LEU A 120 -4.21 -1.56 4.37
C LEU A 120 -3.36 -2.55 3.58
N ILE A 121 -2.50 -2.10 2.68
CA ILE A 121 -1.50 -2.95 2.02
C ILE A 121 -0.54 -3.54 3.07
N GLU A 122 -0.03 -2.70 3.99
CA GLU A 122 0.87 -3.15 5.07
C GLU A 122 0.20 -4.16 6.00
N ARG A 123 -1.10 -3.99 6.26
CA ARG A 123 -1.92 -4.92 7.04
C ARG A 123 -2.40 -6.14 6.26
N ARG A 124 -1.96 -6.30 5.01
CA ARG A 124 -2.34 -7.40 4.11
C ARG A 124 -3.86 -7.52 3.93
N ARG A 125 -4.54 -6.38 3.72
CA ARG A 125 -5.97 -6.27 3.41
C ARG A 125 -6.14 -5.78 1.97
N PRO A 126 -5.82 -6.61 0.95
CA PRO A 126 -5.73 -6.15 -0.43
C PRO A 126 -7.06 -5.65 -0.99
N TYR A 127 -8.19 -6.29 -0.67
CA TYR A 127 -9.52 -5.85 -1.11
C TYR A 127 -9.85 -4.45 -0.59
N MET A 128 -9.69 -4.23 0.72
CA MET A 128 -9.93 -2.93 1.35
C MET A 128 -8.98 -1.85 0.82
N ALA A 129 -7.70 -2.20 0.61
CA ALA A 129 -6.73 -1.29 0.01
C ALA A 129 -7.12 -0.89 -1.41
N GLY A 130 -7.58 -1.84 -2.23
CA GLY A 130 -8.08 -1.57 -3.58
C GLY A 130 -9.26 -0.61 -3.60
N ALA A 131 -10.21 -0.76 -2.65
CA ALA A 131 -11.33 0.15 -2.51
C ALA A 131 -10.90 1.58 -2.15
N MET A 132 -9.88 1.74 -1.32
CA MET A 132 -9.30 3.06 -1.01
C MET A 132 -8.55 3.65 -2.20
N LEU A 133 -7.80 2.83 -2.95
CA LEU A 133 -7.11 3.30 -4.17
C LEU A 133 -8.08 3.78 -5.25
N GLY A 134 -9.29 3.22 -5.32
CA GLY A 134 -10.33 3.71 -6.23
C GLY A 134 -10.79 5.15 -5.95
N ARG A 135 -10.42 5.72 -4.80
CA ARG A 135 -10.74 7.10 -4.38
C ARG A 135 -9.55 8.06 -4.53
N VAL A 136 -8.37 7.54 -4.92
CA VAL A 136 -7.16 8.35 -5.11
C VAL A 136 -7.14 8.87 -6.55
N ASN A 137 -7.22 10.19 -6.68
CA ASN A 137 -7.16 10.95 -7.92
C ASN A 137 -5.72 11.24 -8.36
N ASP A 138 -4.75 11.32 -7.44
CA ASP A 138 -3.34 11.48 -7.82
C ASP A 138 -2.83 10.21 -8.51
N ALA A 139 -2.64 10.31 -9.83
CA ALA A 139 -2.26 9.18 -10.67
C ALA A 139 -0.90 8.58 -10.27
N GLY A 140 0.05 9.40 -9.82
CA GLY A 140 1.40 8.96 -9.42
C GLY A 140 1.38 8.11 -8.15
N ALA A 141 0.71 8.60 -7.12
CA ALA A 141 0.49 7.90 -5.86
C ALA A 141 -0.35 6.64 -6.09
N SER A 142 -1.44 6.75 -6.87
CA SER A 142 -2.32 5.63 -7.18
C SER A 142 -1.58 4.51 -7.93
N ALA A 143 -0.79 4.84 -8.96
CA ALA A 143 -0.02 3.85 -9.72
C ALA A 143 1.05 3.16 -8.83
N THR A 144 1.76 3.93 -8.01
CA THR A 144 2.79 3.41 -7.09
C THR A 144 2.20 2.47 -6.04
N LEU A 145 1.07 2.85 -5.44
CA LEU A 145 0.39 2.01 -4.45
C LEU A 145 -0.28 0.80 -5.10
N ARG A 146 -0.81 0.92 -6.33
CA ARG A 146 -1.27 -0.25 -7.10
C ARG A 146 -0.16 -1.25 -7.33
N PHE A 147 1.04 -0.82 -7.72
CA PHE A 147 2.18 -1.73 -7.86
C PHE A 147 2.46 -2.50 -6.55
N ARG A 148 2.40 -1.83 -5.38
CA ARG A 148 2.55 -2.47 -4.07
C ARG A 148 1.41 -3.46 -3.76
N LEU A 149 0.16 -3.08 -4.05
CA LEU A 149 -1.01 -3.95 -3.88
C LEU A 149 -0.92 -5.20 -4.75
N LEU A 150 -0.59 -5.06 -6.03
CA LEU A 150 -0.44 -6.18 -6.96
C LEU A 150 0.72 -7.10 -6.56
N THR A 151 1.83 -6.51 -6.08
CA THR A 151 2.94 -7.28 -5.50
C THR A 151 2.48 -8.12 -4.30
N LEU A 152 1.64 -7.56 -3.43
CA LEU A 152 1.07 -8.27 -2.28
C LEU A 152 0.18 -9.42 -2.74
N LEU A 153 -0.74 -9.18 -3.69
CA LEU A 153 -1.63 -10.21 -4.24
C LEU A 153 -0.85 -11.39 -4.82
N ILE A 154 0.14 -11.12 -5.66
CA ILE A 154 1.01 -12.17 -6.24
C ILE A 154 1.73 -12.96 -5.13
N ARG A 155 2.26 -12.28 -4.10
CA ARG A 155 2.91 -12.93 -2.97
C ARG A 155 1.97 -13.80 -2.13
N GLN A 156 0.68 -13.48 -2.12
CA GLN A 156 -0.35 -14.27 -1.44
C GLN A 156 -0.91 -15.39 -2.31
N GLY A 157 -0.40 -15.55 -3.55
CA GLY A 157 -0.88 -16.55 -4.51
C GLY A 157 -2.10 -16.12 -5.32
N ASP A 158 -2.64 -14.93 -5.10
CA ASP A 158 -3.75 -14.38 -5.89
C ASP A 158 -3.24 -13.75 -7.20
N THR A 159 -2.73 -14.61 -8.09
CA THR A 159 -2.22 -14.22 -9.40
C THR A 159 -3.34 -13.83 -10.36
N ALA A 160 -4.53 -14.42 -10.21
CA ALA A 160 -5.72 -14.10 -11.01
C ALA A 160 -6.24 -12.69 -10.70
N GLY A 161 -6.42 -12.35 -9.41
CA GLY A 161 -6.83 -11.02 -8.97
C GLY A 161 -5.80 -9.96 -9.34
N ALA A 162 -4.50 -10.27 -9.20
CA ALA A 162 -3.44 -9.39 -9.69
C ALA A 162 -3.50 -9.18 -11.21
N GLY A 163 -3.72 -10.26 -11.98
CA GLY A 163 -3.85 -10.23 -13.44
C GLY A 163 -4.97 -9.31 -13.92
N GLN A 164 -6.15 -9.39 -13.29
CA GLN A 164 -7.30 -8.55 -13.63
C GLN A 164 -7.06 -7.05 -13.43
N GLN A 165 -6.19 -6.68 -12.48
CA GLN A 165 -5.97 -5.28 -12.09
C GLN A 165 -4.70 -4.66 -12.69
N LEU A 166 -3.87 -5.45 -13.39
CA LEU A 166 -2.62 -4.99 -13.97
C LEU A 166 -2.82 -3.94 -15.06
N ALA A 167 -3.76 -4.17 -15.98
CA ALA A 167 -4.03 -3.26 -17.08
C ALA A 167 -4.45 -1.85 -16.59
N THR A 168 -5.24 -1.78 -15.51
CA THR A 168 -5.60 -0.50 -14.89
C THR A 168 -4.38 0.24 -14.36
N GLY A 169 -3.50 -0.45 -13.65
CA GLY A 169 -2.28 0.17 -13.12
C GLY A 169 -1.30 0.58 -14.21
N GLU A 170 -1.20 -0.20 -15.28
CA GLU A 170 -0.41 0.13 -16.47
C GLU A 170 -0.94 1.39 -17.17
N ALA A 171 -2.26 1.48 -17.38
CA ALA A 171 -2.88 2.65 -18.00
C ALA A 171 -2.61 3.93 -17.18
N MET A 172 -2.69 3.84 -15.85
CA MET A 172 -2.32 4.95 -14.96
C MET A 172 -0.85 5.32 -15.09
N ALA A 173 0.05 4.34 -15.11
CA ALA A 173 1.48 4.56 -15.29
C ALA A 173 1.78 5.28 -16.62
N ASN A 174 1.14 4.85 -17.72
CA ASN A 174 1.28 5.49 -19.03
C ASN A 174 0.81 6.95 -19.04
N GLY A 175 -0.23 7.26 -18.26
CA GLY A 175 -0.78 8.62 -18.14
C GLY A 175 0.04 9.59 -17.29
N LEU A 176 1.14 9.15 -16.66
CA LEU A 176 1.95 10.03 -15.82
C LEU A 176 2.64 11.13 -16.64
N ALA A 177 2.52 12.37 -16.17
CA ALA A 177 3.06 13.55 -16.82
C ALA A 177 4.59 13.63 -16.72
N ASP A 178 5.17 13.25 -15.58
CA ASP A 178 6.62 13.25 -15.39
C ASP A 178 7.25 12.04 -16.10
N PRO A 179 8.06 12.22 -17.16
CA PRO A 179 8.61 11.10 -17.92
C PRO A 179 9.55 10.22 -17.07
N ALA A 180 10.28 10.82 -16.13
CA ALA A 180 11.20 10.11 -15.25
C ALA A 180 10.44 9.16 -14.30
N GLN A 181 9.34 9.63 -13.73
CA GLN A 181 8.45 8.83 -12.90
C GLN A 181 7.74 7.76 -13.74
N ARG A 182 7.23 8.13 -14.92
CA ARG A 182 6.58 7.22 -15.86
C ARG A 182 7.47 6.03 -16.21
N ALA A 183 8.72 6.26 -16.61
CA ALA A 183 9.65 5.19 -16.96
C ALA A 183 9.85 4.19 -15.81
N VAL A 184 10.08 4.71 -14.59
CA VAL A 184 10.27 3.86 -13.40
C VAL A 184 9.01 3.05 -13.11
N VAL A 185 7.83 3.67 -13.07
CA VAL A 185 6.59 2.96 -12.75
C VAL A 185 6.26 1.92 -13.84
N LEU A 186 6.45 2.22 -15.13
CA LEU A 186 6.27 1.23 -16.21
C LEU A 186 7.19 0.02 -16.04
N SER A 187 8.45 0.23 -15.66
CA SER A 187 9.39 -0.87 -15.39
C SER A 187 8.98 -1.72 -14.18
N GLN A 188 8.36 -1.13 -13.17
CA GLN A 188 7.79 -1.84 -12.03
C GLN A 188 6.62 -2.73 -12.47
N PHE A 189 5.73 -2.23 -13.33
CA PHE A 189 4.64 -3.04 -13.91
C PHE A 189 5.18 -4.15 -14.82
N ALA A 190 6.24 -3.91 -15.60
CA ALA A 190 6.91 -4.93 -16.41
C ALA A 190 7.42 -6.10 -15.55
N ARG A 191 7.94 -5.83 -14.35
CA ARG A 191 8.31 -6.87 -13.38
C ARG A 191 7.14 -7.69 -12.88
N LEU A 192 5.97 -7.07 -12.68
CA LEU A 192 4.78 -7.82 -12.28
C LEU A 192 4.35 -8.76 -13.40
N TYR A 193 4.36 -8.30 -14.65
CA TYR A 193 4.08 -9.17 -15.80
C TYR A 193 5.10 -10.32 -15.93
N THR A 194 6.38 -10.08 -15.60
CA THR A 194 7.39 -11.15 -15.53
C THR A 194 6.99 -12.24 -14.55
N ARG A 195 6.51 -11.88 -13.35
CA ARG A 195 6.09 -12.83 -12.32
C ARG A 195 4.84 -13.63 -12.71
N LEU A 196 4.01 -13.07 -13.59
CA LEU A 196 2.83 -13.73 -14.13
C LEU A 196 3.10 -14.48 -15.44
N GLY A 197 4.36 -14.55 -15.90
CA GLY A 197 4.74 -15.22 -17.15
C GLY A 197 4.32 -14.50 -18.43
N ASN A 198 3.85 -13.25 -18.35
CA ASN A 198 3.45 -12.47 -19.52
C ASN A 198 4.66 -11.72 -20.10
N ASN A 199 5.49 -12.47 -20.86
CA ASN A 199 6.72 -11.95 -21.45
C ASN A 199 6.47 -10.85 -22.51
N GLY A 200 5.36 -10.93 -23.25
CA GLY A 200 5.02 -9.91 -24.25
C GLY A 200 4.73 -8.54 -23.62
N ALA A 201 3.90 -8.49 -22.56
CA ALA A 201 3.63 -7.25 -21.85
C ALA A 201 4.87 -6.75 -21.10
N ARG A 202 5.65 -7.65 -20.48
CA ARG A 202 6.94 -7.33 -19.87
C ARG A 202 7.87 -6.60 -20.85
N ASP A 203 8.11 -7.18 -22.02
CA ASP A 203 9.10 -6.65 -22.96
C ASP A 203 8.67 -5.31 -23.54
N ARG A 204 7.38 -5.16 -23.87
CA ARG A 204 6.80 -3.90 -24.32
C ARG A 204 7.00 -2.78 -23.30
N LEU A 205 6.72 -3.04 -22.02
CA LEU A 205 6.82 -2.03 -20.97
C LEU A 205 8.27 -1.66 -20.64
N PHE A 206 9.19 -2.62 -20.61
CA PHE A 206 10.61 -2.29 -20.45
C PHE A 206 11.16 -1.50 -21.63
N ALA A 207 10.79 -1.88 -22.87
CA ALA A 207 11.22 -1.13 -24.06
C ALA A 207 10.71 0.31 -24.04
N GLU A 208 9.46 0.52 -23.62
CA GLU A 208 8.90 1.87 -23.48
C GLU A 208 9.60 2.67 -22.38
N ALA A 209 9.88 2.05 -21.22
CA ALA A 209 10.64 2.70 -20.15
C ALA A 209 12.05 3.11 -20.61
N GLU A 210 12.78 2.21 -21.27
CA GLU A 210 14.10 2.50 -21.84
C GLU A 210 14.04 3.62 -22.89
N ARG A 211 13.03 3.62 -23.77
CA ARG A 211 12.81 4.67 -24.78
C ARG A 211 12.62 6.04 -24.13
N ILE A 212 11.83 6.13 -23.07
CA ILE A 212 11.63 7.38 -22.33
C ILE A 212 12.97 7.89 -21.74
N LEU A 213 13.79 6.98 -21.20
CA LEU A 213 15.07 7.32 -20.59
C LEU A 213 16.12 7.85 -21.59
N LEU A 214 15.97 7.59 -22.89
CA LEU A 214 16.86 8.16 -23.92
C LEU A 214 16.73 9.68 -24.01
N GLY A 215 15.55 10.24 -23.67
CA GLY A 215 15.30 11.68 -23.69
C GLY A 215 15.53 12.39 -22.35
N LEU A 216 16.12 11.72 -21.36
CA LEU A 216 16.34 12.28 -20.02
C LEU A 216 17.81 12.47 -19.70
N ASP A 217 18.16 13.68 -19.28
CA ASP A 217 19.53 14.03 -18.91
C ASP A 217 19.67 14.38 -17.42
N GLY A 218 20.92 14.49 -17.00
CA GLY A 218 21.31 14.91 -15.66
C GLY A 218 20.92 13.93 -14.55
N LYS A 219 20.99 14.42 -13.31
CA LYS A 219 20.81 13.60 -12.09
C LYS A 219 19.48 12.83 -12.08
N LYS A 220 18.40 13.45 -12.55
CA LYS A 220 17.07 12.82 -12.58
C LYS A 220 17.04 11.64 -13.56
N GLY A 221 17.58 11.83 -14.76
CA GLY A 221 17.72 10.75 -15.75
C GLY A 221 18.57 9.59 -15.23
N ASP A 222 19.70 9.90 -14.60
CA ASP A 222 20.62 8.91 -14.01
C ASP A 222 19.96 8.09 -12.89
N ILE A 223 19.21 8.74 -11.99
CA ILE A 223 18.45 8.03 -10.94
C ILE A 223 17.37 7.13 -11.55
N SER A 224 16.62 7.61 -12.55
CA SER A 224 15.58 6.82 -13.21
C SER A 224 16.16 5.63 -13.98
N ARG A 225 17.32 5.80 -14.65
CA ARG A 225 18.07 4.68 -15.24
C ARG A 225 18.42 3.64 -14.19
N GLY A 226 18.91 4.06 -13.03
CA GLY A 226 19.19 3.14 -11.93
C GLY A 226 17.97 2.34 -11.47
N GLY A 227 16.83 3.00 -11.31
CA GLY A 227 15.58 2.34 -10.95
C GLY A 227 15.14 1.28 -11.97
N VAL A 228 15.12 1.65 -13.26
CA VAL A 228 14.74 0.72 -14.35
C VAL A 228 15.77 -0.41 -14.50
N ALA A 229 17.06 -0.15 -14.28
CA ALA A 229 18.11 -1.17 -14.35
C ALA A 229 17.96 -2.26 -13.29
N ILE A 230 17.68 -1.85 -12.04
CA ILE A 230 17.35 -2.78 -10.96
C ILE A 230 16.12 -3.60 -11.34
N ASP A 231 15.14 -2.95 -11.97
CA ASP A 231 13.90 -3.63 -12.31
C ASP A 231 14.07 -4.65 -13.44
N LEU A 232 14.88 -4.34 -14.46
CA LEU A 232 15.35 -5.27 -15.48
C LEU A 232 16.10 -6.46 -14.85
N ALA A 233 17.00 -6.19 -13.90
CA ALA A 233 17.78 -7.23 -13.23
C ALA A 233 16.88 -8.20 -12.47
N ARG A 234 15.87 -7.67 -11.74
CA ARG A 234 14.87 -8.46 -11.01
C ARG A 234 13.92 -9.23 -11.94
N ALA A 235 13.84 -8.85 -13.20
CA ALA A 235 13.14 -9.57 -14.25
C ALA A 235 14.06 -10.55 -15.02
N GLN A 236 15.27 -10.83 -14.50
CA GLN A 236 16.29 -11.69 -15.11
C GLN A 236 16.85 -11.16 -16.45
N LEU A 237 16.64 -9.88 -16.76
CA LEU A 237 17.16 -9.20 -17.95
C LEU A 237 18.48 -8.49 -17.63
N ILE A 238 19.45 -9.24 -17.06
CA ILE A 238 20.68 -8.66 -16.49
C ILE A 238 21.47 -7.82 -17.49
N THR A 239 21.64 -8.31 -18.72
CA THR A 239 22.41 -7.59 -19.76
C THR A 239 21.79 -6.23 -20.07
N ARG A 240 20.47 -6.16 -20.20
CA ARG A 240 19.76 -4.88 -20.43
C ARG A 240 19.93 -3.95 -19.23
N GLY A 241 19.79 -4.47 -18.01
CA GLY A 241 20.01 -3.70 -16.79
C GLY A 241 21.42 -3.09 -16.73
N ARG A 242 22.46 -3.87 -17.04
CA ARG A 242 23.85 -3.39 -17.05
C ARG A 242 24.11 -2.35 -18.14
N ASN A 243 23.55 -2.54 -19.34
CA ASN A 243 23.65 -1.54 -20.41
C ASN A 243 23.08 -0.19 -19.96
N LEU A 244 21.95 -0.21 -19.24
CA LEU A 244 21.31 0.99 -18.72
C LEU A 244 22.14 1.67 -17.62
N VAL A 245 22.77 0.89 -16.73
CA VAL A 245 23.73 1.41 -15.74
C VAL A 245 24.94 2.03 -16.42
N GLY A 246 25.46 1.41 -17.49
CA GLY A 246 26.60 1.93 -18.25
C GLY A 246 26.35 3.31 -18.88
N ALA A 247 25.09 3.66 -19.12
CA ALA A 247 24.68 4.98 -19.63
C ALA A 247 24.53 6.05 -18.53
N ILE A 248 24.75 5.71 -17.26
CA ILE A 248 24.71 6.66 -16.14
C ILE A 248 26.00 7.47 -16.13
N SER A 249 25.86 8.80 -16.26
CA SER A 249 27.01 9.71 -16.36
C SER A 249 27.75 9.89 -15.04
N ASN A 250 27.01 9.90 -13.91
CA ASN A 250 27.58 10.13 -12.60
C ASN A 250 28.12 8.83 -11.97
N PRO A 251 29.44 8.67 -11.74
CA PRO A 251 30.01 7.47 -11.16
C PRO A 251 29.53 7.19 -9.73
N LEU A 252 29.22 8.23 -8.94
CA LEU A 252 28.68 8.08 -7.58
C LEU A 252 27.27 7.47 -7.57
N VAL A 253 26.56 7.54 -8.69
CA VAL A 253 25.26 6.89 -8.88
C VAL A 253 25.47 5.53 -9.54
N ARG A 254 26.29 5.47 -10.59
CA ARG A 254 26.54 4.27 -11.40
C ARG A 254 27.13 3.10 -10.61
N ASP A 255 28.19 3.32 -9.85
CA ASP A 255 29.00 2.22 -9.28
C ASP A 255 28.23 1.43 -8.19
N PRO A 256 27.48 2.07 -7.27
CA PRO A 256 26.59 1.35 -6.37
C PRO A 256 25.50 0.55 -7.10
N LEU A 257 24.98 1.08 -8.21
CA LEU A 257 23.91 0.42 -8.97
C LEU A 257 24.40 -0.79 -9.77
N ASP A 258 25.59 -0.75 -10.37
CA ASP A 258 26.17 -1.95 -11.03
C ASP A 258 26.37 -3.06 -10.01
N THR A 259 26.84 -2.70 -8.81
CA THR A 259 26.99 -3.64 -7.68
C THR A 259 25.65 -4.28 -7.30
N GLU A 260 24.59 -3.48 -7.18
CA GLU A 260 23.24 -3.98 -6.85
C GLU A 260 22.68 -4.88 -7.96
N VAL A 261 22.84 -4.52 -9.24
CA VAL A 261 22.42 -5.36 -10.38
C VAL A 261 23.13 -6.71 -10.36
N LEU A 262 24.43 -6.74 -10.06
CA LEU A 262 25.20 -7.97 -9.93
C LEU A 262 24.81 -8.78 -8.68
N ALA A 263 24.49 -8.12 -7.57
CA ALA A 263 24.00 -8.78 -6.37
C ALA A 263 22.66 -9.49 -6.63
N VAL A 264 21.73 -8.83 -7.34
CA VAL A 264 20.46 -9.43 -7.76
C VAL A 264 20.69 -10.66 -8.64
N LYS A 265 21.61 -10.58 -9.61
CA LYS A 265 22.00 -11.73 -10.43
C LYS A 265 22.43 -12.93 -9.58
N ARG A 266 23.36 -12.72 -8.64
CA ARG A 266 23.89 -13.79 -7.77
C ARG A 266 22.79 -14.44 -6.92
N VAL A 267 21.88 -13.64 -6.37
CA VAL A 267 20.74 -14.17 -5.60
C VAL A 267 19.89 -15.07 -6.49
N ILE A 268 19.53 -14.62 -7.69
CA ILE A 268 18.71 -15.41 -8.61
C ILE A 268 19.40 -16.73 -8.97
N GLU A 269 20.69 -16.70 -9.31
CA GLU A 269 21.46 -17.90 -9.67
C GLU A 269 21.53 -18.92 -8.52
N ASN A 270 21.64 -18.44 -7.28
CA ASN A 270 21.69 -19.33 -6.10
C ASN A 270 20.34 -19.99 -5.76
N TYR A 271 19.21 -19.40 -6.18
CA TYR A 271 17.87 -19.97 -5.95
C TYR A 271 17.42 -20.96 -7.05
N VAL A 272 18.10 -21.02 -8.19
CA VAL A 272 17.78 -21.94 -9.30
C VAL A 272 18.54 -23.28 -9.17
N ASN A 273 19.54 -23.36 -8.28
CA ASN A 273 20.37 -24.55 -8.07
C ASN A 273 19.91 -25.45 -6.89
N TYR A 274 18.66 -25.31 -6.43
CA TYR A 274 17.97 -26.17 -5.46
C TYR A 274 16.62 -26.62 -6.03
#